data_AF-A0A927S217-F1
#
_entry.id   AF-A0A927S217-F1
#
_cell.length_a   1.000
_cell.length_b   1.000
_cell.length_c   1.000
_cell.angle_alpha   90.00
_cell.angle_beta   90.00
_cell.angle_gamma   90.00
#
_symmetry.space_group_name_H-M   'P 1'
#
loop_
_entity.id
_entity.type
_entity.pdbx_description
1 polymer ?
#
loop_
_entity_poly.entity_id
_entity_poly.type
_entity_poly.pdbx_seq_one_letter_code
_entity_poly.pdbx_strand_id
1 'polypeptide(L)'
;MDTPSINQRLRQHFDGRIVRKDLTKTIKEGANVPVYVLEFLLGQYCSSDDEEVIEAGVQNVKRILAENYVRPDEAQKILSQLRRIGSYTVIDMVTVSLDIQKNCYFASFSNLGLPKVPIEDAYPEMYDRLLCGGIWCIIQLDYEYIEEEKKNGYPIRIRKLTPIQMPRVDLHEVKEGRKAFSKEEWMDVLLRSIGMEPDRLTFREKWLLLIRMIPLVENNYNLCELGPRSTGKSHLYKEISPNSILVSGGQTTVANLFYNMGRKTVGLVGLWDCVAFDEVAGIRFKDKDGVQIMKDYMASGSFARGKEEKAASASMVFVGNINQSVDVLLKTSSLFDPFPPEMGTDTAFLDRIHCYLPGWEVPKFRPEHFTDDYGFITDYLAEFVRELRKEQYGDALDRWFRLGKNLNQRDVIAVRRTMDGLLKLIYPNGEFSKEELEEVLKIALEMRRRVKEQLKKLGGMEFYDVNFSYIDNETFEEHYVTVPEQGGGKLIPEGICNPGQVFTVSRGKSGMIGVFRLESQMLPGNGKFDRTGIGSDRDARESSSTAFNFLKANGNRISGSISTTTKDYIINYQDLQGI
;
A
#
# COMPACT_ATOMS: atom_id res chain seq x y z
N MET A 1 36.95 -11.57 2.25
CA MET A 1 36.27 -11.33 0.97
C MET A 1 35.16 -10.38 1.30
N ASP A 2 35.27 -9.12 0.86
CA ASP A 2 34.23 -8.12 1.13
C ASP A 2 32.96 -8.54 0.41
N THR A 3 31.85 -8.61 1.15
CA THR A 3 30.54 -8.93 0.59
C THR A 3 30.20 -7.88 -0.48
N PRO A 4 29.76 -8.29 -1.69
CA PRO A 4 29.45 -7.34 -2.76
C PRO A 4 28.38 -6.35 -2.31
N SER A 5 28.57 -5.06 -2.60
CA SER A 5 27.58 -4.03 -2.30
C SER A 5 26.25 -4.31 -3.03
N ILE A 6 25.14 -3.77 -2.52
CA ILE A 6 23.81 -3.92 -3.14
C ILE A 6 23.87 -3.52 -4.63
N ASN A 7 24.59 -2.43 -4.95
CA ASN A 7 24.74 -1.94 -6.32
C ASN A 7 25.48 -2.94 -7.24
N GLN A 8 26.50 -3.64 -6.74
CA GLN A 8 27.20 -4.67 -7.52
C GLN A 8 26.30 -5.87 -7.81
N ARG A 9 25.51 -6.33 -6.83
CA ARG A 9 24.54 -7.42 -7.05
C ARG A 9 23.40 -7.03 -7.97
N LEU A 10 22.91 -5.79 -7.87
CA LEU A 10 21.93 -5.25 -8.81
C LEU A 10 22.47 -5.28 -10.25
N ARG A 11 23.72 -4.86 -10.47
CA ARG A 11 24.36 -4.95 -11.80
C ARG A 11 24.55 -6.40 -12.26
N GLN A 12 24.89 -7.32 -11.37
CA GLN A 12 25.09 -8.73 -11.75
C GLN A 12 23.79 -9.44 -12.14
N HIS A 13 22.68 -9.15 -11.47
CA HIS A 13 21.42 -9.87 -11.63
C HIS A 13 20.35 -9.12 -12.43
N PHE A 14 20.45 -7.79 -12.54
CA PHE A 14 19.42 -6.93 -13.12
C PHE A 14 20.00 -5.85 -14.04
N ASP A 15 21.11 -6.16 -14.73
CA ASP A 15 21.71 -5.24 -15.70
C ASP A 15 20.70 -4.79 -16.76
N GLY A 16 20.78 -3.51 -17.15
CA GLY A 16 19.83 -2.88 -18.06
C GLY A 16 18.40 -2.72 -17.51
N ARG A 17 18.10 -3.17 -16.29
CA ARG A 17 16.78 -3.02 -15.63
C ARG A 17 16.81 -2.09 -14.40
N ILE A 18 17.98 -1.53 -14.11
CA ILE A 18 18.23 -0.58 -13.03
C ILE A 18 18.62 0.78 -13.61
N VAL A 19 18.41 1.84 -12.82
CA VAL A 19 18.77 3.22 -13.17
C VAL A 19 19.19 3.97 -11.90
N ARG A 20 20.13 4.90 -12.03
CA ARG A 20 20.47 5.81 -10.94
C ARG A 20 19.37 6.86 -10.76
N LYS A 21 18.84 6.98 -9.54
CA LYS A 21 17.67 7.82 -9.26
C LYS A 21 18.00 9.32 -9.16
N ASP A 22 19.26 9.69 -8.91
CA ASP A 22 19.74 11.08 -8.91
C ASP A 22 19.68 11.75 -10.29
N LEU A 23 19.99 11.00 -11.35
CA LEU A 23 19.93 11.49 -12.72
C LEU A 23 18.51 11.90 -13.11
N THR A 24 17.52 11.12 -12.68
CA THR A 24 16.10 11.39 -12.91
C THR A 24 15.67 12.70 -12.25
N LYS A 25 16.10 12.95 -11.01
CA LYS A 25 15.80 14.21 -10.29
C LYS A 25 16.32 15.42 -11.05
N THR A 26 17.58 15.34 -11.50
CA THR A 26 18.27 16.44 -12.19
C THR A 26 17.59 16.82 -13.51
N ILE A 27 17.00 15.87 -14.23
CA ILE A 27 16.32 16.13 -15.51
C ILE A 27 14.89 16.62 -15.29
N LYS A 28 14.19 16.12 -14.26
CA LYS A 28 12.78 16.48 -13.98
C LYS A 28 12.57 17.96 -13.73
N GLU A 29 13.56 18.66 -13.17
CA GLU A 29 13.49 20.12 -12.96
C GLU A 29 13.36 20.92 -14.27
N GLY A 30 13.79 20.37 -15.41
CA GLY A 30 13.77 21.03 -16.71
C GLY A 30 12.61 20.64 -17.64
N ALA A 31 11.88 19.55 -17.36
CA ALA A 31 10.85 19.03 -18.25
C ALA A 31 9.68 18.35 -17.49
N ASN A 32 8.44 18.74 -17.81
CA ASN A 32 7.23 18.12 -17.25
C ASN A 32 6.90 16.81 -17.98
N VAL A 33 7.74 15.81 -17.78
CA VAL A 33 7.69 14.48 -18.41
C VAL A 33 7.49 13.44 -17.30
N PRO A 34 6.68 12.38 -17.50
CA PRO A 34 6.53 11.32 -16.51
C PRO A 34 7.87 10.67 -16.15
N VAL A 35 8.04 10.30 -14.86
CA VAL A 35 9.30 9.73 -14.33
C VAL A 35 9.74 8.48 -15.09
N TYR A 36 8.82 7.57 -15.39
CA TYR A 36 9.13 6.33 -16.10
C TYR A 36 9.67 6.57 -17.52
N VAL A 37 9.22 7.63 -18.22
CA VAL A 37 9.75 8.02 -19.54
C VAL A 37 11.20 8.49 -19.40
N LEU A 38 11.50 9.29 -18.38
CA LEU A 38 12.86 9.75 -18.10
C LEU A 38 13.79 8.57 -17.78
N GLU A 39 13.34 7.67 -16.91
CA GLU A 39 14.12 6.50 -16.48
C GLU A 39 14.38 5.52 -17.63
N PHE A 40 13.44 5.35 -18.55
CA PHE A 40 13.66 4.54 -19.75
C PHE A 40 14.77 5.13 -20.63
N LEU A 41 14.72 6.43 -20.91
CA LEU A 41 15.75 7.10 -21.71
C LEU A 41 17.11 7.06 -21.00
N LEU A 42 17.14 7.31 -19.69
CA LEU A 42 18.35 7.20 -18.89
C LEU A 42 18.91 5.77 -18.89
N GLY A 43 18.07 4.74 -18.78
CA GLY A 43 18.50 3.35 -18.86
C GLY A 43 19.16 2.99 -20.19
N GLN A 44 18.75 3.61 -21.30
CA GLN A 44 19.35 3.40 -22.61
C GLN A 44 20.70 4.10 -22.81
N TYR A 45 20.85 5.31 -22.27
CA TYR A 45 22.01 6.16 -22.57
C TYR A 45 23.01 6.29 -21.39
N CYS A 46 22.65 5.85 -20.18
CA CYS A 46 23.43 6.03 -18.95
C CYS A 46 23.72 4.70 -18.21
N SER A 47 23.88 3.60 -18.94
CA SER A 47 24.12 2.26 -18.35
C SER A 47 25.55 2.00 -17.85
N SER A 48 26.49 2.93 -18.07
CA SER A 48 27.90 2.79 -17.65
C SER A 48 28.12 3.13 -16.16
N ASP A 49 29.28 2.74 -15.61
CA ASP A 49 29.83 3.27 -14.34
C ASP A 49 30.73 4.50 -14.56
N ASP A 50 31.13 4.74 -15.81
CA ASP A 50 32.00 5.85 -16.17
C ASP A 50 31.22 7.17 -16.13
N GLU A 51 31.65 8.07 -15.25
CA GLU A 51 31.01 9.36 -15.00
C GLU A 51 30.99 10.24 -16.26
N GLU A 52 32.00 10.15 -17.13
CA GLU A 52 32.04 10.88 -18.41
C GLU A 52 30.97 10.36 -19.39
N VAL A 53 30.79 9.03 -19.44
CA VAL A 53 29.77 8.39 -20.28
C VAL A 53 28.38 8.72 -19.77
N ILE A 54 28.18 8.72 -18.45
CA ILE A 54 26.93 9.11 -17.82
C ILE A 54 26.60 10.57 -18.12
N GLU A 55 27.56 11.49 -17.97
CA GLU A 55 27.33 12.91 -18.24
C GLU A 55 26.96 13.15 -19.72
N ALA A 56 27.69 12.53 -20.65
CA ALA A 56 27.36 12.57 -22.07
C ALA A 56 25.96 12.00 -22.36
N GLY A 57 25.61 10.88 -21.70
CA GLY A 57 24.28 10.26 -21.77
C GLY A 57 23.17 11.19 -21.29
N VAL A 58 23.36 11.84 -20.14
CA VAL A 58 22.41 12.81 -19.57
C VAL A 58 22.21 14.00 -20.51
N GLN A 59 23.28 14.54 -21.09
CA GLN A 59 23.15 15.64 -22.06
C GLN A 59 22.40 15.21 -23.33
N ASN A 60 22.63 13.97 -23.79
CA ASN A 60 21.88 13.42 -24.91
C ASN A 60 20.39 13.28 -24.59
N VAL A 61 20.03 12.78 -23.40
CA VAL A 61 18.63 12.69 -22.95
C VAL A 61 17.97 14.07 -22.86
N LYS A 62 18.66 15.07 -22.29
CA LYS A 62 18.17 16.46 -22.24
C LYS A 62 17.89 17.01 -23.63
N ARG A 63 18.77 16.76 -24.60
CA ARG A 63 18.58 17.16 -26.00
C ARG A 63 17.38 16.45 -26.64
N ILE A 64 17.27 15.12 -26.48
CA ILE A 64 16.15 14.34 -27.01
C ILE A 64 14.80 14.88 -26.49
N LEU A 65 14.71 15.18 -25.20
CA LEU A 65 13.50 15.73 -24.61
C LEU A 65 13.20 17.15 -25.10
N ALA A 66 14.21 18.01 -25.18
CA ALA A 66 14.02 19.39 -25.64
C ALA A 66 13.56 19.48 -27.11
N GLU A 67 14.04 18.57 -27.96
CA GLU A 67 13.74 18.58 -29.41
C GLU A 67 12.46 17.82 -29.76
N ASN A 68 12.19 16.70 -29.07
CA ASN A 68 11.15 15.75 -29.48
C ASN A 68 9.93 15.72 -28.53
N TYR A 69 10.02 16.16 -27.28
CA TYR A 69 8.87 16.12 -26.37
C TYR A 69 7.79 17.13 -26.78
N VAL A 70 6.58 16.63 -27.01
CA VAL A 70 5.47 17.48 -27.45
C VAL A 70 4.85 18.16 -26.24
N ARG A 71 4.99 19.49 -26.17
CA ARG A 71 4.20 20.33 -25.28
C ARG A 71 2.88 20.69 -25.96
N PRO A 72 1.72 20.53 -25.30
CA PRO A 72 0.42 20.79 -25.94
C PRO A 72 0.25 22.18 -26.54
N ASP A 73 0.88 23.21 -25.96
CA ASP A 73 0.90 24.59 -26.45
C ASP A 73 1.80 24.79 -27.68
N GLU A 74 2.80 23.93 -27.88
CA GLU A 74 3.72 23.95 -29.04
C GLU A 74 3.28 23.01 -30.17
N ALA A 75 2.16 22.29 -30.03
CA ALA A 75 1.73 21.27 -30.99
C ALA A 75 1.65 21.81 -32.44
N GLN A 76 1.08 23.00 -32.66
CA GLN A 76 0.96 23.59 -34.00
C GLN A 76 2.32 23.97 -34.62
N LYS A 77 3.30 24.35 -33.79
CA LYS A 77 4.66 24.64 -34.24
C LYS A 77 5.34 23.37 -34.74
N ILE A 78 5.19 22.26 -34.02
CA ILE A 78 5.70 20.95 -34.43
C ILE A 78 5.04 20.49 -35.73
N LEU A 79 3.71 20.62 -35.86
CA LEU A 79 3.00 20.28 -37.09
C LEU A 79 3.46 21.14 -38.29
N SER A 80 3.72 22.42 -38.08
CA SER A 80 4.27 23.32 -39.09
C SER A 80 5.67 22.89 -39.53
N GLN A 81 6.53 22.49 -38.59
CA GLN A 81 7.86 21.97 -38.88
C GLN A 81 7.80 20.64 -39.61
N LEU A 82 6.95 19.71 -39.17
CA LEU A 82 6.70 18.44 -39.84
C LEU A 82 6.27 18.65 -41.30
N ARG A 83 5.34 19.57 -41.56
CA ARG A 83 4.94 19.93 -42.94
C ARG A 83 6.08 20.52 -43.76
N ARG A 84 6.94 21.34 -43.16
CA ARG A 84 8.05 22.03 -43.86
C ARG A 84 9.21 21.10 -44.17
N ILE A 85 9.55 20.21 -43.25
CA ILE A 85 10.72 19.32 -43.33
C ILE A 85 10.35 17.99 -44.01
N GLY A 86 9.09 17.57 -43.91
CA GLY A 86 8.58 16.31 -44.44
C GLY A 86 8.64 15.15 -43.45
N SER A 87 9.52 15.21 -42.44
CA SER A 87 9.59 14.21 -41.37
C SER A 87 9.97 14.85 -40.04
N TYR A 88 9.42 14.35 -38.92
CA TYR A 88 9.74 14.83 -37.57
C TYR A 88 9.60 13.70 -36.54
N THR A 89 10.46 13.69 -35.53
CA THR A 89 10.36 12.73 -34.42
C THR A 89 9.70 13.40 -33.22
N VAL A 90 8.73 12.73 -32.60
CA VAL A 90 8.00 13.24 -31.44
C VAL A 90 7.98 12.21 -30.32
N ILE A 91 7.93 12.68 -29.08
CA ILE A 91 7.60 11.88 -27.89
C ILE A 91 6.21 12.29 -27.42
N ASP A 92 5.26 11.37 -27.52
CA ASP A 92 3.86 11.61 -27.19
C ASP A 92 3.19 10.31 -26.68
N MET A 93 2.09 10.47 -25.96
CA MET A 93 1.22 9.38 -25.57
C MET A 93 0.26 9.04 -26.71
N VAL A 94 0.31 7.80 -27.18
CA VAL A 94 -0.46 7.29 -28.33
C VAL A 94 -1.49 6.28 -27.85
N THR A 95 -2.73 6.47 -28.28
CA THR A 95 -3.84 5.49 -28.13
C THR A 95 -4.25 5.00 -29.50
N VAL A 96 -4.63 3.73 -29.64
CA VAL A 96 -5.07 3.14 -30.90
C VAL A 96 -6.50 2.64 -30.77
N SER A 97 -7.30 2.85 -31.82
CA SER A 97 -8.67 2.36 -31.92
C SER A 97 -8.91 1.72 -33.27
N LEU A 98 -9.66 0.61 -33.29
CA LEU A 98 -10.11 -0.05 -34.51
C LEU A 98 -11.37 0.65 -35.04
N ASP A 99 -11.32 1.15 -36.27
CA ASP A 99 -12.52 1.58 -36.98
C ASP A 99 -13.09 0.38 -37.75
N ILE A 100 -14.14 -0.24 -37.22
CA ILE A 100 -14.77 -1.43 -37.81
C ILE A 100 -15.35 -1.13 -39.20
N GLN A 101 -15.80 0.11 -39.46
CA GLN A 101 -16.37 0.45 -40.77
C GLN A 101 -15.30 0.53 -41.86
N LYS A 102 -14.10 0.98 -41.49
CA LYS A 102 -12.96 1.10 -42.41
C LYS A 102 -12.02 -0.11 -42.36
N ASN A 103 -12.23 -1.01 -41.40
CA ASN A 103 -11.39 -2.17 -41.13
C ASN A 103 -9.90 -1.79 -41.01
N CYS A 104 -9.60 -0.72 -40.28
CA CYS A 104 -8.22 -0.29 -40.04
C CYS A 104 -8.05 0.38 -38.68
N TYR A 105 -6.82 0.35 -38.17
CA TYR A 105 -6.46 0.98 -36.92
C TYR A 105 -6.09 2.45 -37.12
N PHE A 106 -6.46 3.24 -36.12
CA PHE A 106 -6.17 4.66 -36.05
C PHE A 106 -5.57 5.02 -34.69
N ALA A 107 -4.40 5.65 -34.74
CA ALA A 107 -3.72 6.25 -33.60
C ALA A 107 -4.27 7.65 -33.30
N SER A 108 -4.34 8.00 -32.01
CA SER A 108 -4.65 9.34 -31.52
C SER A 108 -3.54 9.80 -30.57
N PHE A 109 -3.03 11.00 -30.81
CA PHE A 109 -1.90 11.60 -30.09
C PHE A 109 -2.43 12.56 -29.03
N SER A 110 -2.02 12.35 -27.78
CA SER A 110 -2.50 13.13 -26.64
C SER A 110 -2.06 14.59 -26.72
N ASN A 111 -0.75 14.83 -26.82
CA ASN A 111 -0.20 16.18 -26.70
C ASN A 111 -0.18 16.90 -28.04
N LEU A 112 0.10 16.20 -29.14
CA LEU A 112 0.06 16.76 -30.50
C LEU A 112 -1.38 17.04 -30.95
N GLY A 113 -2.37 16.44 -30.28
CA GLY A 113 -3.79 16.67 -30.54
C GLY A 113 -4.23 16.18 -31.91
N LEU A 114 -3.54 15.19 -32.48
CA LEU A 114 -3.90 14.60 -33.77
C LEU A 114 -4.88 13.44 -33.55
N PRO A 115 -6.15 13.58 -33.99
CA PRO A 115 -7.07 12.47 -34.02
C PRO A 115 -6.90 11.66 -35.30
N LYS A 116 -7.03 10.33 -35.17
CA LYS A 116 -7.19 9.40 -36.29
C LYS A 116 -6.06 9.35 -37.32
N VAL A 117 -4.82 9.24 -36.87
CA VAL A 117 -3.65 8.98 -37.72
C VAL A 117 -3.62 7.48 -38.08
N PRO A 118 -3.55 7.08 -39.36
CA PRO A 118 -3.43 5.66 -39.72
C PRO A 118 -2.19 5.00 -39.09
N ILE A 119 -2.33 3.77 -38.62
CA ILE A 119 -1.25 2.97 -38.05
C ILE A 119 -1.30 1.54 -38.60
N GLU A 120 -0.14 0.93 -38.82
CA GLU A 120 -0.04 -0.46 -39.28
C GLU A 120 -0.52 -1.44 -38.20
N ASP A 121 -1.21 -2.50 -38.63
CA ASP A 121 -1.83 -3.53 -37.79
C ASP A 121 -0.82 -4.23 -36.86
N ALA A 122 0.44 -4.35 -37.30
CA ALA A 122 1.50 -4.97 -36.50
C ALA A 122 1.73 -4.27 -35.14
N TYR A 123 1.54 -2.96 -35.05
CA TYR A 123 1.77 -2.23 -33.79
C TYR A 123 0.76 -2.59 -32.69
N PRO A 124 -0.57 -2.48 -32.89
CA PRO A 124 -1.54 -2.91 -31.88
C PRO A 124 -1.51 -4.42 -31.61
N GLU A 125 -1.07 -5.26 -32.54
CA GLU A 125 -0.86 -6.70 -32.32
C GLU A 125 0.35 -7.01 -31.43
N MET A 126 1.44 -6.25 -31.57
CA MET A 126 2.64 -6.40 -30.74
C MET A 126 2.51 -5.70 -29.38
N TYR A 127 1.73 -4.62 -29.31
CA TYR A 127 1.65 -3.74 -28.16
C TYR A 127 0.19 -3.49 -27.73
N ASP A 128 -0.40 -4.49 -27.06
CA ASP A 128 -1.79 -4.48 -26.58
C ASP A 128 -2.20 -3.18 -25.85
N ARG A 129 -1.24 -2.56 -25.13
CA ARG A 129 -1.48 -1.34 -24.36
C ARG A 129 -1.86 -0.13 -25.22
N LEU A 130 -1.50 -0.12 -26.51
CA LEU A 130 -2.00 0.89 -27.44
C LEU A 130 -3.54 0.89 -27.46
N LEU A 131 -4.19 -0.26 -27.28
CA LEU A 131 -5.64 -0.43 -27.31
C LEU A 131 -6.33 -0.21 -25.94
N CYS A 132 -5.59 -0.22 -24.83
CA CYS A 132 -6.15 -0.29 -23.47
C CYS A 132 -5.96 0.98 -22.61
N GLY A 133 -5.57 2.11 -23.20
CA GLY A 133 -5.33 3.36 -22.45
C GLY A 133 -4.22 4.22 -23.03
N GLY A 134 -3.41 3.63 -23.92
CA GLY A 134 -2.33 4.30 -24.63
C GLY A 134 -1.00 4.18 -23.91
N ILE A 135 0.07 4.44 -24.65
CA ILE A 135 1.45 4.31 -24.19
C ILE A 135 2.28 5.49 -24.70
N TRP A 136 3.30 5.87 -23.94
CA TRP A 136 4.28 6.82 -24.42
C TRP A 136 5.16 6.16 -25.46
N CYS A 137 5.37 6.84 -26.58
CA CYS A 137 6.16 6.35 -27.69
C CYS A 137 7.11 7.44 -28.18
N ILE A 138 8.24 7.01 -28.74
CA ILE A 138 9.02 7.80 -29.69
C ILE A 138 8.45 7.48 -31.07
N ILE A 139 7.86 8.47 -31.73
CA ILE A 139 7.18 8.32 -33.01
C ILE A 139 7.91 9.11 -34.08
N GLN A 140 8.26 8.46 -35.18
CA GLN A 140 8.70 9.11 -36.41
C GLN A 140 7.48 9.34 -37.29
N LEU A 141 7.18 10.60 -37.57
CA LEU A 141 6.09 11.03 -38.41
C LEU A 141 6.63 11.52 -39.74
N ASP A 142 5.93 11.16 -40.82
CA ASP A 142 6.14 11.72 -42.16
C ASP A 142 4.92 12.56 -42.56
N TYR A 143 5.15 13.58 -43.37
CA TYR A 143 4.14 14.43 -43.96
C TYR A 143 4.17 14.30 -45.49
N GLU A 144 3.16 13.66 -46.04
CA GLU A 144 2.99 13.47 -47.48
C GLU A 144 1.60 13.97 -47.89
N TYR A 145 1.57 15.03 -48.70
CA TYR A 145 0.32 15.56 -49.26
C TYR A 145 0.21 15.15 -50.73
N ILE A 146 -0.69 14.22 -51.05
CA ILE A 146 -0.94 13.75 -52.41
C ILE A 146 -2.19 14.44 -52.96
N GLU A 147 -2.03 15.29 -53.99
CA GLU A 147 -3.12 16.08 -54.57
C GLU A 147 -4.23 15.26 -55.26
N GLU A 148 -3.95 14.01 -55.65
CA GLU A 148 -4.91 13.13 -56.32
C GLU A 148 -5.83 12.36 -55.34
N GLU A 149 -5.44 12.21 -54.06
CA GLU A 149 -6.20 11.52 -53.01
C GLU A 149 -7.18 12.44 -52.26
N LYS A 150 -7.84 13.36 -52.98
CA LYS A 150 -8.75 14.39 -52.42
C LYS A 150 -9.90 13.88 -51.54
N LYS A 151 -10.08 12.56 -51.43
CA LYS A 151 -11.19 11.94 -50.68
C LYS A 151 -10.78 11.15 -49.44
N ASN A 152 -9.51 10.79 -49.18
CA ASN A 152 -9.19 9.90 -48.04
C ASN A 152 -7.76 9.97 -47.43
N GLY A 153 -6.79 10.71 -47.98
CA GLY A 153 -5.43 10.72 -47.44
C GLY A 153 -5.27 11.64 -46.22
N TYR A 154 -5.10 11.08 -45.02
CA TYR A 154 -4.59 11.85 -43.88
C TYR A 154 -3.10 12.14 -44.14
N PRO A 155 -2.66 13.41 -44.21
CA PRO A 155 -1.33 13.76 -44.74
C PRO A 155 -0.17 13.37 -43.81
N ILE A 156 -0.46 12.97 -42.58
CA ILE A 156 0.52 12.56 -41.59
C ILE A 156 0.50 11.03 -41.48
N ARG A 157 1.66 10.40 -41.57
CA ARG A 157 1.81 8.94 -41.45
C ARG A 157 2.79 8.60 -40.34
N ILE A 158 2.51 7.51 -39.63
CA ILE A 158 3.45 6.94 -38.65
C ILE A 158 4.43 6.07 -39.43
N ARG A 159 5.68 6.53 -39.55
CA ARG A 159 6.76 5.76 -40.18
C ARG A 159 7.30 4.70 -39.24
N LYS A 160 7.50 5.07 -37.97
CA LYS A 160 8.01 4.17 -36.93
C LYS A 160 7.42 4.56 -35.59
N LEU A 161 6.94 3.58 -34.84
CA LEU A 161 6.49 3.76 -33.46
C LEU A 161 7.35 2.87 -32.55
N THR A 162 8.05 3.49 -31.61
CA THR A 162 8.87 2.79 -30.62
C THR A 162 8.29 3.06 -29.24
N PRO A 163 7.63 2.08 -28.61
CA PRO A 163 7.15 2.21 -27.23
C PRO A 163 8.28 2.55 -26.26
N ILE A 164 8.02 3.51 -25.38
CA ILE A 164 8.86 3.82 -24.23
C ILE A 164 8.39 2.88 -23.11
N GLN A 165 8.75 1.60 -23.26
CA GLN A 165 8.43 0.52 -22.33
C GLN A 165 9.56 -0.49 -22.31
N MET A 166 9.83 -1.05 -21.14
CA MET A 166 10.75 -2.17 -21.02
C MET A 166 10.19 -3.41 -21.73
N PRO A 167 11.05 -4.27 -22.31
CA PRO A 167 10.64 -5.56 -22.85
C PRO A 167 9.88 -6.39 -21.79
N ARG A 168 9.06 -7.34 -22.25
CA ARG A 168 8.25 -8.23 -21.41
C ARG A 168 9.08 -8.74 -20.22
N VAL A 169 8.57 -8.54 -19.01
CA VAL A 169 9.22 -9.02 -17.80
C VAL A 169 9.14 -10.53 -17.73
N ASP A 170 10.29 -11.17 -17.50
CA ASP A 170 10.32 -12.56 -17.07
C ASP A 170 10.33 -12.61 -15.55
N LEU A 171 9.25 -13.12 -14.96
CA LEU A 171 9.13 -13.26 -13.52
C LEU A 171 10.14 -14.29 -12.97
N HIS A 172 10.58 -15.26 -13.77
CA HIS A 172 11.61 -16.21 -13.35
C HIS A 172 12.94 -15.51 -13.07
N GLU A 173 13.35 -14.55 -13.92
CA GLU A 173 14.55 -13.73 -13.68
C GLU A 173 14.44 -12.94 -12.37
N VAL A 174 13.26 -12.38 -12.06
CA VAL A 174 13.02 -11.66 -10.79
C VAL A 174 13.19 -12.59 -9.60
N LYS A 175 12.63 -13.81 -9.68
CA LYS A 175 12.70 -14.81 -8.60
C LYS A 175 14.12 -15.33 -8.38
N GLU A 176 14.87 -15.58 -9.44
CA GLU A 176 16.27 -15.99 -9.33
C GLU A 176 17.16 -14.85 -8.83
N GLY A 177 16.98 -13.64 -9.36
CA GLY A 177 17.70 -12.45 -8.88
C GLY A 177 17.43 -12.15 -7.41
N ARG A 178 16.19 -12.34 -6.93
CA ARG A 178 15.80 -12.18 -5.52
C ARG A 178 16.64 -13.03 -4.57
N LYS A 179 17.06 -14.24 -4.97
CA LYS A 179 17.85 -15.16 -4.12
C LYS A 179 19.24 -14.63 -3.78
N ALA A 180 19.74 -13.65 -4.53
CA ALA A 180 21.05 -13.04 -4.29
C ALA A 180 21.05 -11.97 -3.18
N PHE A 181 19.88 -11.61 -2.63
CA PHE A 181 19.70 -10.54 -1.65
C PHE A 181 19.16 -11.08 -0.32
N SER A 182 19.57 -10.48 0.80
CA SER A 182 18.85 -10.68 2.07
C SER A 182 17.46 -10.03 2.00
N LYS A 183 16.61 -10.32 2.99
CA LYS A 183 15.31 -9.66 3.15
C LYS A 183 15.46 -8.14 3.21
N GLU A 184 16.34 -7.65 4.07
CA GLU A 184 16.57 -6.22 4.29
C GLU A 184 17.13 -5.53 3.05
N GLU A 185 18.09 -6.15 2.37
CA GLU A 185 18.65 -5.60 1.13
C GLU A 185 17.62 -5.55 0.02
N TRP A 186 16.74 -6.56 -0.09
CA TRP A 186 15.66 -6.56 -1.06
C TRP A 186 14.61 -5.47 -0.76
N MET A 187 14.25 -5.28 0.52
CA MET A 187 13.40 -4.16 0.94
C MET A 187 14.02 -2.83 0.52
N ASP A 188 15.32 -2.66 0.71
CA ASP A 188 16.05 -1.45 0.35
C ASP A 188 16.05 -1.22 -1.17
N VAL A 189 16.22 -2.27 -1.96
CA VAL A 189 16.09 -2.21 -3.43
C VAL A 189 14.69 -1.75 -3.85
N LEU A 190 13.62 -2.30 -3.27
CA LEU A 190 12.25 -1.89 -3.58
C LEU A 190 12.00 -0.42 -3.22
N LEU A 191 12.47 0.01 -2.06
CA LEU A 191 12.36 1.40 -1.61
C LEU A 191 13.13 2.37 -2.51
N ARG A 192 14.36 2.02 -2.90
CA ARG A 192 15.15 2.79 -3.87
C ARG A 192 14.44 2.88 -5.22
N SER A 193 13.79 1.79 -5.63
CA SER A 193 13.05 1.73 -6.91
C SER A 193 11.86 2.70 -6.95
N ILE A 194 11.20 2.92 -5.82
CA ILE A 194 10.14 3.95 -5.67
C ILE A 194 10.69 5.34 -5.30
N GLY A 195 12.01 5.50 -5.27
CA GLY A 195 12.71 6.77 -5.08
C GLY A 195 13.00 7.15 -3.62
N MET A 196 12.86 6.24 -2.67
CA MET A 196 13.06 6.49 -1.23
C MET A 196 14.46 6.04 -0.78
N GLU A 197 15.10 6.81 0.10
CA GLU A 197 16.41 6.50 0.69
C GLU A 197 16.26 5.61 1.94
N PRO A 198 16.60 4.31 1.88
CA PRO A 198 16.34 3.39 2.98
C PRO A 198 17.13 3.72 4.25
N ASP A 199 18.31 4.34 4.15
CA ASP A 199 19.15 4.68 5.31
C ASP A 199 18.56 5.83 6.16
N ARG A 200 17.60 6.58 5.61
CA ARG A 200 16.86 7.63 6.34
C ARG A 200 15.55 7.14 6.94
N LEU A 201 15.25 5.86 6.82
CA LEU A 201 14.00 5.26 7.26
C LEU A 201 14.26 4.22 8.36
N THR A 202 13.47 4.30 9.42
CA THR A 202 13.38 3.23 10.42
C THR A 202 12.78 1.97 9.77
N PHE A 203 13.06 0.81 10.37
CA PHE A 203 12.52 -0.46 9.89
C PHE A 203 10.98 -0.48 9.79
N ARG A 204 10.31 0.20 10.73
CA ARG A 204 8.84 0.38 10.70
C ARG A 204 8.38 1.20 9.49
N GLU A 205 9.04 2.32 9.22
CA GLU A 205 8.70 3.19 8.09
C GLU A 205 8.93 2.47 6.74
N LYS A 206 9.97 1.63 6.63
CA LYS A 206 10.20 0.78 5.46
C LYS A 206 8.99 -0.11 5.15
N TRP A 207 8.47 -0.82 6.16
CA TRP A 207 7.26 -1.65 6.01
C TRP A 207 6.03 -0.83 5.62
N LEU A 208 5.81 0.33 6.24
CA LEU A 208 4.67 1.19 5.89
C LEU A 208 4.73 1.65 4.43
N LEU A 209 5.90 1.99 3.91
CA LEU A 209 6.06 2.37 2.51
C LEU A 209 5.83 1.19 1.55
N LEU A 210 6.23 -0.02 1.93
CA LEU A 210 5.94 -1.23 1.16
C LEU A 210 4.43 -1.57 1.15
N ILE A 211 3.71 -1.33 2.25
CA ILE A 211 2.24 -1.49 2.29
C ILE A 211 1.56 -0.61 1.26
N ARG A 212 2.08 0.59 0.96
CA ARG A 212 1.53 1.44 -0.11
C ARG A 212 1.59 0.78 -1.50
N MET A 213 2.51 -0.16 -1.71
CA MET A 213 2.65 -0.88 -2.98
C MET A 213 1.67 -2.06 -3.10
N ILE A 214 1.05 -2.52 -2.00
CA ILE A 214 0.12 -3.66 -2.02
C ILE A 214 -1.00 -3.51 -3.08
N PRO A 215 -1.68 -2.35 -3.20
CA PRO A 215 -2.70 -2.14 -4.25
C PRO A 215 -2.23 -2.41 -5.68
N LEU A 216 -0.92 -2.31 -5.94
CA LEU A 216 -0.32 -2.55 -7.25
C LEU A 216 -0.06 -4.04 -7.50
N VAL A 217 0.24 -4.82 -6.45
CA VAL A 217 0.55 -6.27 -6.54
C VAL A 217 -0.63 -7.18 -6.19
N GLU A 218 -1.68 -6.62 -5.58
CA GLU A 218 -2.91 -7.35 -5.23
C GLU A 218 -4.12 -6.91 -6.05
N ASN A 219 -4.98 -7.88 -6.37
CA ASN A 219 -6.25 -7.61 -7.04
C ASN A 219 -7.33 -7.15 -6.05
N ASN A 220 -8.05 -6.08 -6.41
CA ASN A 220 -9.18 -5.55 -5.65
C ASN A 220 -8.81 -5.25 -4.17
N TYR A 221 -7.61 -4.75 -3.91
CA TYR A 221 -7.15 -4.43 -2.57
C TYR A 221 -7.52 -3.00 -2.15
N ASN A 222 -8.48 -2.90 -1.24
CA ASN A 222 -8.95 -1.65 -0.66
C ASN A 222 -8.03 -1.16 0.48
N LEU A 223 -7.32 -0.05 0.25
CA LEU A 223 -6.41 0.57 1.22
C LEU A 223 -6.87 2.00 1.57
N CYS A 224 -6.77 2.35 2.84
CA CYS A 224 -6.97 3.72 3.32
C CYS A 224 -5.67 4.23 3.94
N GLU A 225 -5.22 5.41 3.53
CA GLU A 225 -4.11 6.13 4.15
C GLU A 225 -4.51 7.55 4.52
N LEU A 226 -4.54 7.83 5.82
CA LEU A 226 -4.82 9.16 6.35
C LEU A 226 -3.67 9.61 7.24
N GLY A 227 -3.16 10.81 7.01
CA GLY A 227 -1.99 11.32 7.72
C GLY A 227 -1.65 12.77 7.37
N PRO A 228 -0.60 13.34 7.97
CA PRO A 228 -0.21 14.73 7.76
C PRO A 228 0.20 15.00 6.31
N ARG A 229 0.23 16.28 5.93
CA ARG A 229 0.72 16.73 4.62
C ARG A 229 2.21 16.41 4.46
N SER A 230 2.64 16.28 3.20
CA SER A 230 4.05 16.07 2.81
C SER A 230 4.66 14.72 3.19
N THR A 231 3.84 13.66 3.24
CA THR A 231 4.31 12.27 3.43
C THR A 231 4.31 11.44 2.13
N GLY A 232 4.15 12.11 0.98
CA GLY A 232 4.19 11.50 -0.37
C GLY A 232 3.08 10.48 -0.69
N LYS A 233 1.94 10.54 0.00
CA LYS A 233 0.82 9.59 -0.12
C LYS A 233 0.32 9.37 -1.55
N SER A 234 0.25 10.42 -2.35
CA SER A 234 -0.23 10.37 -3.75
C SER A 234 0.87 10.08 -4.76
N HIS A 235 2.16 10.16 -4.36
CA HIS A 235 3.29 10.10 -5.30
C HIS A 235 3.39 8.73 -5.98
N LEU A 236 3.24 7.64 -5.20
CA LEU A 236 3.34 6.27 -5.72
C LEU A 236 2.32 6.02 -6.85
N TYR A 237 1.05 6.36 -6.62
CA TYR A 237 -0.03 6.11 -7.58
C TYR A 237 -0.05 7.07 -8.78
N LYS A 238 0.73 8.16 -8.71
CA LYS A 238 0.83 9.14 -9.79
C LYS A 238 2.05 8.91 -10.67
N GLU A 239 3.18 8.57 -10.08
CA GLU A 239 4.49 8.63 -10.76
C GLU A 239 5.14 7.26 -10.95
N ILE A 240 4.79 6.26 -10.12
CA ILE A 240 5.53 4.99 -10.01
C ILE A 240 4.84 3.82 -10.72
N SER A 241 3.54 3.93 -11.04
CA SER A 241 2.86 2.91 -11.85
C SER A 241 2.12 3.53 -13.04
N PRO A 242 2.42 3.12 -14.27
CA PRO A 242 1.63 3.49 -15.44
C PRO A 242 0.27 2.79 -15.47
N ASN A 243 -0.01 1.88 -14.52
CA ASN A 243 -1.27 1.16 -14.41
C ASN A 243 -2.14 1.65 -13.24
N SER A 244 -1.83 2.82 -12.67
CA SER A 244 -2.67 3.49 -11.68
C SER A 244 -3.18 4.83 -12.15
N ILE A 245 -4.37 5.21 -11.71
CA ILE A 245 -4.93 6.55 -11.92
C ILE A 245 -5.22 7.22 -10.59
N LEU A 246 -4.78 8.48 -10.47
CA LEU A 246 -5.10 9.34 -9.34
C LEU A 246 -6.28 10.26 -9.71
N VAL A 247 -7.43 10.06 -9.05
CA VAL A 247 -8.62 10.89 -9.20
C VAL A 247 -8.54 12.03 -8.19
N SER A 248 -8.22 13.23 -8.67
CA SER A 248 -8.14 14.46 -7.87
C SER A 248 -9.39 15.33 -8.04
N GLY A 249 -9.75 16.11 -7.00
CA GLY A 249 -10.80 17.14 -7.10
C GLY A 249 -12.21 16.68 -6.70
N GLY A 250 -12.35 15.49 -6.13
CA GLY A 250 -13.53 15.07 -5.38
C GLY A 250 -14.81 14.77 -6.18
N GLN A 251 -15.02 15.37 -7.34
CA GLN A 251 -16.20 15.12 -8.16
C GLN A 251 -15.96 13.97 -9.13
N THR A 252 -16.58 12.82 -8.85
CA THR A 252 -16.65 11.70 -9.78
C THR A 252 -18.10 11.30 -10.03
N THR A 253 -18.32 10.48 -11.05
CA THR A 253 -19.64 9.93 -11.38
C THR A 253 -19.56 8.42 -11.46
N VAL A 254 -20.67 7.74 -11.23
CA VAL A 254 -20.71 6.28 -11.33
C VAL A 254 -20.40 5.84 -12.76
N ALA A 255 -20.77 6.63 -13.78
CA ALA A 255 -20.44 6.37 -15.17
C ALA A 255 -18.93 6.40 -15.45
N ASN A 256 -18.21 7.36 -14.89
CA ASN A 256 -16.76 7.47 -15.05
C ASN A 256 -16.03 6.34 -14.31
N LEU A 257 -16.44 6.06 -13.08
CA LEU A 257 -15.75 5.07 -12.25
C LEU A 257 -16.03 3.63 -12.68
N PHE A 258 -17.30 3.29 -12.97
CA PHE A 258 -17.74 1.91 -13.19
C PHE A 258 -18.12 1.60 -14.63
N TYR A 259 -19.18 2.22 -15.17
CA TYR A 259 -19.66 1.85 -16.52
C TYR A 259 -20.57 2.90 -17.16
N ASN A 260 -20.21 3.42 -18.32
CA ASN A 260 -21.06 4.36 -19.03
C ASN A 260 -22.18 3.63 -19.81
N MET A 261 -23.43 3.77 -19.38
CA MET A 261 -24.59 3.13 -20.05
C MET A 261 -24.84 3.66 -21.46
N GLY A 262 -24.62 4.96 -21.70
CA GLY A 262 -24.85 5.58 -23.00
C GLY A 262 -23.82 5.16 -24.04
N ARG A 263 -22.54 5.04 -23.64
CA ARG A 263 -21.44 4.62 -24.50
C ARG A 263 -21.15 3.11 -24.47
N LYS A 264 -21.79 2.36 -23.56
CA LYS A 264 -21.53 0.94 -23.28
C LYS A 264 -20.06 0.62 -23.02
N THR A 265 -19.36 1.50 -22.31
CA THR A 265 -17.92 1.39 -22.02
C THR A 265 -17.66 1.25 -20.53
N VAL A 266 -16.67 0.44 -20.18
CA VAL A 266 -16.23 0.26 -18.78
C VAL A 266 -15.47 1.52 -18.34
N GLY A 267 -15.71 1.91 -17.09
CA GLY A 267 -15.07 3.04 -16.44
C GLY A 267 -13.69 2.67 -15.91
N LEU A 268 -13.14 3.56 -15.07
CA LEU A 268 -11.76 3.46 -14.57
C LEU A 268 -11.44 2.10 -13.93
N VAL A 269 -12.36 1.50 -13.17
CA VAL A 269 -12.09 0.23 -12.47
C VAL A 269 -11.84 -0.96 -13.41
N GLY A 270 -12.26 -0.89 -14.68
CA GLY A 270 -11.96 -1.93 -15.67
C GLY A 270 -10.75 -1.64 -16.55
N LEU A 271 -10.14 -0.46 -16.42
CA LEU A 271 -9.02 0.00 -17.24
C LEU A 271 -7.70 0.04 -16.48
N TRP A 272 -7.76 0.22 -15.15
CA TRP A 272 -6.59 0.44 -14.30
C TRP A 272 -6.43 -0.68 -13.27
N ASP A 273 -5.19 -0.97 -12.86
CA ASP A 273 -4.90 -1.93 -11.79
C ASP A 273 -5.16 -1.33 -10.40
N CYS A 274 -5.08 0.01 -10.28
CA CYS A 274 -5.34 0.76 -9.06
C CYS A 274 -6.00 2.11 -9.36
N VAL A 275 -7.11 2.40 -8.68
CA VAL A 275 -7.79 3.70 -8.68
C VAL A 275 -7.60 4.34 -7.31
N ALA A 276 -6.78 5.39 -7.26
CA ALA A 276 -6.51 6.15 -6.05
C ALA A 276 -7.33 7.45 -6.02
N PHE A 277 -8.02 7.69 -4.91
CA PHE A 277 -8.74 8.94 -4.65
C PHE A 277 -7.87 9.83 -3.76
N ASP A 278 -7.41 10.95 -4.33
CA ASP A 278 -6.75 11.98 -3.53
C ASP A 278 -7.78 12.86 -2.85
N GLU A 279 -7.42 13.38 -1.67
CA GLU A 279 -8.29 14.21 -0.84
C GLU A 279 -9.69 13.58 -0.61
N VAL A 280 -9.74 12.45 0.09
CA VAL A 280 -11.00 11.72 0.34
C VAL A 280 -12.17 12.58 0.84
N ALA A 281 -11.89 13.65 1.60
CA ALA A 281 -12.89 14.61 2.08
C ALA A 281 -13.69 15.29 0.94
N GLY A 282 -13.09 15.39 -0.25
CA GLY A 282 -13.71 15.97 -1.43
C GLY A 282 -14.63 15.01 -2.20
N ILE A 283 -14.59 13.70 -1.92
CA ILE A 283 -15.34 12.70 -2.68
C ILE A 283 -16.84 13.01 -2.61
N ARG A 284 -17.44 13.27 -3.76
CA ARG A 284 -18.88 13.50 -3.94
C ARG A 284 -19.33 12.78 -5.20
N PHE A 285 -20.28 11.85 -5.03
CA PHE A 285 -20.97 11.23 -6.14
C PHE A 285 -22.17 12.09 -6.54
N LYS A 286 -22.30 12.41 -7.82
CA LYS A 286 -23.53 13.03 -8.34
C LYS A 286 -24.74 12.08 -8.25
N ASP A 287 -24.47 10.79 -8.36
CA ASP A 287 -25.47 9.73 -8.31
C ASP A 287 -25.59 9.18 -6.88
N LYS A 288 -26.81 9.07 -6.35
CA LYS A 288 -27.06 8.58 -4.97
C LYS A 288 -26.60 7.14 -4.75
N ASP A 289 -26.55 6.32 -5.81
CA ASP A 289 -26.21 4.90 -5.72
C ASP A 289 -24.70 4.64 -5.79
N GLY A 290 -23.86 5.68 -5.93
CA GLY A 290 -22.42 5.51 -6.17
C GLY A 290 -21.68 4.78 -5.05
N VAL A 291 -22.01 5.11 -3.79
CA VAL A 291 -21.42 4.44 -2.61
C VAL A 291 -21.88 2.98 -2.52
N GLN A 292 -23.13 2.68 -2.89
CA GLN A 292 -23.65 1.31 -2.87
C GLN A 292 -22.94 0.41 -3.89
N ILE A 293 -22.78 0.88 -5.13
CA ILE A 293 -22.06 0.15 -6.18
C ILE A 293 -20.59 -0.05 -5.79
N MET A 294 -19.99 0.97 -5.17
CA MET A 294 -18.63 0.87 -4.64
C MET A 294 -18.51 -0.19 -3.55
N LYS A 295 -19.47 -0.27 -2.62
CA LYS A 295 -19.51 -1.34 -1.61
C LYS A 295 -19.52 -2.72 -2.28
N ASP A 296 -20.42 -2.94 -3.23
CA ASP A 296 -20.55 -4.23 -3.92
C ASP A 296 -19.21 -4.61 -4.60
N TYR A 297 -18.65 -3.69 -5.37
CA TYR A 297 -17.34 -3.86 -6.01
C TYR A 297 -16.20 -4.16 -5.03
N MET A 298 -16.15 -3.45 -3.90
CA MET A 298 -15.12 -3.65 -2.88
C MET A 298 -15.21 -5.01 -2.16
N ALA A 299 -16.36 -5.70 -2.20
CA ALA A 299 -16.45 -7.10 -1.72
C ALA A 299 -16.01 -8.11 -2.77
N SER A 300 -16.59 -8.00 -3.96
CA SER A 300 -16.59 -9.12 -4.92
C SER A 300 -15.60 -8.94 -6.06
N GLY A 301 -15.05 -7.73 -6.25
CA GLY A 301 -14.35 -7.37 -7.48
C GLY A 301 -15.30 -7.32 -8.69
N SER A 302 -16.60 -7.27 -8.47
CA SER A 302 -17.61 -7.19 -9.53
C SER A 302 -18.67 -6.15 -9.20
N PHE A 303 -19.31 -5.59 -10.22
CA PHE A 303 -20.42 -4.67 -10.02
C PHE A 303 -21.53 -4.98 -11.02
N ALA A 304 -22.78 -4.84 -10.56
CA ALA A 304 -23.95 -4.96 -11.39
C ALA A 304 -24.39 -3.58 -11.89
N ARG A 305 -24.49 -3.40 -13.21
CA ARG A 305 -25.11 -2.21 -13.79
C ARG A 305 -25.90 -2.56 -15.04
N GLY A 306 -27.22 -2.39 -14.97
CA GLY A 306 -28.14 -2.81 -16.03
C GLY A 306 -28.46 -4.30 -15.91
N LYS A 307 -28.29 -5.08 -17.00
CA LYS A 307 -28.61 -6.52 -17.04
C LYS A 307 -27.41 -7.46 -16.91
N GLU A 308 -26.19 -6.92 -16.79
CA GLU A 308 -24.95 -7.69 -16.77
C GLU A 308 -24.10 -7.34 -15.54
N GLU A 309 -23.52 -8.36 -14.93
CA GLU A 309 -22.46 -8.23 -13.94
C GLU A 309 -21.11 -8.14 -14.64
N LYS A 310 -20.27 -7.18 -14.21
CA LYS A 310 -18.93 -6.97 -14.78
C LYS A 310 -17.89 -7.14 -13.69
N ALA A 311 -16.93 -8.02 -13.93
CA ALA A 311 -15.76 -8.19 -13.08
C ALA A 311 -14.68 -7.17 -13.46
N ALA A 312 -13.93 -6.71 -12.45
CA ALA A 312 -12.79 -5.82 -12.58
C ALA A 312 -11.77 -6.13 -11.47
N SER A 313 -10.49 -5.86 -11.73
CA SER A 313 -9.39 -6.19 -10.81
C SER A 313 -8.83 -4.99 -10.06
N ALA A 314 -9.28 -3.77 -10.37
CA ALA A 314 -8.73 -2.55 -9.80
C ALA A 314 -8.80 -2.51 -8.27
N SER A 315 -7.69 -2.21 -7.63
CA SER A 315 -7.61 -1.86 -6.22
C SER A 315 -8.15 -0.44 -5.98
N MET A 316 -8.76 -0.19 -4.83
CA MET A 316 -9.22 1.14 -4.45
C MET A 316 -8.37 1.71 -3.32
N VAL A 317 -7.77 2.88 -3.55
CA VAL A 317 -6.96 3.56 -2.54
C VAL A 317 -7.59 4.88 -2.16
N PHE A 318 -7.72 5.13 -0.87
CA PHE A 318 -8.29 6.35 -0.32
C PHE A 318 -7.22 7.11 0.43
N VAL A 319 -6.81 8.27 -0.10
CA VAL A 319 -5.76 9.12 0.47
C VAL A 319 -6.35 10.40 1.03
N GLY A 320 -5.98 10.74 2.27
CA GLY A 320 -6.51 11.92 2.93
C GLY A 320 -5.58 12.55 3.94
N ASN A 321 -5.96 13.75 4.37
CA ASN A 321 -5.23 14.50 5.37
C ASN A 321 -5.95 14.46 6.72
N ILE A 322 -5.18 14.22 7.77
CA ILE A 322 -5.62 14.41 9.14
C ILE A 322 -5.17 15.80 9.60
N ASN A 323 -6.14 16.63 10.01
CA ASN A 323 -5.89 18.03 10.42
C ASN A 323 -5.80 18.23 11.94
N GLN A 324 -6.07 17.18 12.73
CA GLN A 324 -6.02 17.19 14.20
C GLN A 324 -5.05 16.12 14.69
N SER A 325 -4.63 16.14 15.96
CA SER A 325 -3.81 15.04 16.46
C SER A 325 -4.61 13.73 16.52
N VAL A 326 -3.91 12.61 16.32
CA VAL A 326 -4.51 11.26 16.39
C VAL A 326 -5.15 11.03 17.76
N ASP A 327 -4.52 11.49 18.83
CA ASP A 327 -5.05 11.40 20.20
C ASP A 327 -6.39 12.12 20.38
N VAL A 328 -6.57 13.26 19.71
CA VAL A 328 -7.83 14.01 19.74
C VAL A 328 -8.89 13.24 18.96
N LEU A 329 -8.60 12.84 17.72
CA LEU A 329 -9.53 12.07 16.88
C LEU A 329 -9.99 10.78 17.56
N LEU A 330 -9.09 10.06 18.23
CA LEU A 330 -9.42 8.84 18.95
C LEU A 330 -10.36 9.09 20.14
N LYS A 331 -10.38 10.30 20.71
CA LYS A 331 -11.24 10.69 21.84
C LYS A 331 -12.54 11.34 21.41
N THR A 332 -12.53 12.12 20.32
CA THR A 332 -13.67 12.97 19.91
C THR A 332 -14.48 12.38 18.77
N SER A 333 -13.88 11.57 17.89
CA SER A 333 -14.57 10.97 16.74
C SER A 333 -13.97 9.62 16.34
N SER A 334 -13.48 9.48 15.10
CA SER A 334 -12.87 8.26 14.56
C SER A 334 -11.70 8.61 13.65
N LEU A 335 -10.82 7.64 13.39
CA LEU A 335 -9.75 7.83 12.41
C LEU A 335 -10.26 7.97 10.96
N PHE A 336 -11.54 7.71 10.69
CA PHE A 336 -12.18 7.89 9.39
C PHE A 336 -12.88 9.25 9.24
N ASP A 337 -12.78 10.14 10.23
CA ASP A 337 -13.33 11.50 10.22
C ASP A 337 -13.05 12.31 8.93
N PRO A 338 -11.88 12.18 8.26
CA PRO A 338 -11.64 12.86 7.00
C PRO A 338 -12.53 12.41 5.81
N PHE A 339 -13.22 11.28 5.89
CA PHE A 339 -14.15 10.87 4.83
C PHE A 339 -15.41 11.75 4.82
N PRO A 340 -16.09 11.86 3.66
CA PRO A 340 -17.42 12.47 3.61
C PRO A 340 -18.38 11.73 4.54
N PRO A 341 -19.36 12.38 5.18
CA PRO A 341 -20.27 11.74 6.13
C PRO A 341 -21.00 10.51 5.56
N GLU A 342 -21.31 10.50 4.26
CA GLU A 342 -21.96 9.37 3.57
C GLU A 342 -21.10 8.09 3.54
N MET A 343 -19.79 8.20 3.75
CA MET A 343 -18.83 7.09 3.74
C MET A 343 -18.15 6.90 5.11
N GLY A 344 -17.78 8.00 5.78
CA GLY A 344 -17.02 8.01 7.03
C GLY A 344 -17.81 7.51 8.25
N THR A 345 -19.14 7.37 8.15
CA THR A 345 -19.99 6.75 9.18
C THR A 345 -20.72 5.50 8.68
N ASP A 346 -20.60 5.13 7.41
CA ASP A 346 -21.17 3.89 6.86
C ASP A 346 -20.26 2.71 7.24
N THR A 347 -20.64 2.00 8.31
CA THR A 347 -19.90 0.83 8.80
C THR A 347 -19.78 -0.27 7.76
N ALA A 348 -20.78 -0.43 6.88
CA ALA A 348 -20.74 -1.43 5.81
C ALA A 348 -19.74 -1.07 4.72
N PHE A 349 -19.54 0.23 4.44
CA PHE A 349 -18.48 0.71 3.56
C PHE A 349 -17.10 0.50 4.18
N LEU A 350 -16.91 1.01 5.41
CA LEU A 350 -15.62 0.98 6.09
C LEU A 350 -15.12 -0.45 6.36
N ASP A 351 -16.02 -1.41 6.63
CA ASP A 351 -15.67 -2.82 6.83
C ASP A 351 -15.13 -3.50 5.55
N ARG A 352 -15.25 -2.88 4.37
CA ARG A 352 -14.62 -3.33 3.11
C ARG A 352 -13.20 -2.82 2.91
N ILE A 353 -12.68 -1.96 3.79
CA ILE A 353 -11.27 -1.53 3.76
C ILE A 353 -10.41 -2.63 4.35
N HIS A 354 -9.49 -3.21 3.58
CA HIS A 354 -8.63 -4.29 4.07
C HIS A 354 -7.56 -3.76 5.03
N CYS A 355 -7.00 -2.59 4.73
CA CYS A 355 -5.89 -2.02 5.48
C CYS A 355 -6.09 -0.52 5.73
N TYR A 356 -5.89 -0.12 6.99
CA TYR A 356 -5.68 1.27 7.36
C TYR A 356 -4.18 1.49 7.62
N LEU A 357 -3.53 2.21 6.70
CA LEU A 357 -2.14 2.63 6.83
C LEU A 357 -2.06 3.90 7.70
N PRO A 358 -1.34 3.87 8.84
CA PRO A 358 -1.19 5.02 9.73
C PRO A 358 -0.25 6.06 9.10
N GLY A 359 -0.78 6.92 8.24
CA GLY A 359 0.01 7.90 7.50
C GLY A 359 0.75 8.92 8.39
N TRP A 360 0.40 9.00 9.69
CA TRP A 360 1.10 9.79 10.70
C TRP A 360 2.40 9.16 11.21
N GLU A 361 2.60 7.86 11.01
CA GLU A 361 3.87 7.18 11.30
C GLU A 361 4.88 7.35 10.15
N VAL A 362 4.42 7.75 8.96
CA VAL A 362 5.32 8.03 7.83
C VAL A 362 5.96 9.42 8.00
N PRO A 363 7.29 9.54 7.83
CA PRO A 363 7.97 10.80 8.05
C PRO A 363 7.57 11.82 6.98
N LYS A 364 7.66 13.11 7.34
CA LYS A 364 7.52 14.17 6.35
C LYS A 364 8.77 14.20 5.49
N PHE A 365 8.61 13.95 4.20
CA PHE A 365 9.74 13.85 3.29
C PHE A 365 10.47 15.18 3.13
N ARG A 366 11.79 15.07 3.14
CA ARG A 366 12.77 16.12 2.87
C ARG A 366 13.71 15.62 1.76
N PRO A 367 14.51 16.48 1.10
CA PRO A 367 15.44 16.06 0.05
C PRO A 367 16.29 14.82 0.40
N GLU A 368 16.76 14.72 1.65
CA GLU A 368 17.53 13.58 2.15
C GLU A 368 16.80 12.23 2.17
N HIS A 369 15.46 12.22 2.12
CA HIS A 369 14.66 10.98 2.09
C HIS A 369 14.53 10.40 0.69
N PHE A 370 15.05 11.07 -0.34
CA PHE A 370 15.00 10.59 -1.71
C PHE A 370 16.36 10.03 -2.11
N THR A 371 16.39 8.79 -2.60
CA THR A 371 17.65 8.11 -2.89
C THR A 371 18.35 8.67 -4.13
N ASP A 372 19.68 8.65 -4.11
CA ASP A 372 20.54 8.96 -5.25
C ASP A 372 21.18 7.70 -5.86
N ASP A 373 20.90 6.54 -5.27
CA ASP A 373 21.46 5.24 -5.64
C ASP A 373 20.71 4.57 -6.81
N TYR A 374 21.18 3.38 -7.19
CA TYR A 374 20.49 2.51 -8.13
C TYR A 374 19.18 1.94 -7.53
N GLY A 375 18.13 1.96 -8.35
CA GLY A 375 16.89 1.20 -8.14
C GLY A 375 16.37 0.67 -9.48
N PHE A 376 15.33 -0.15 -9.46
CA PHE A 376 14.69 -0.61 -10.68
C PHE A 376 14.12 0.56 -11.49
N ILE A 377 14.17 0.44 -12.80
CA ILE A 377 13.42 1.30 -13.71
C ILE A 377 11.93 1.16 -13.37
N THR A 378 11.23 2.28 -13.24
CA THR A 378 9.83 2.35 -12.77
C THR A 378 8.91 1.46 -13.59
N ASP A 379 9.07 1.43 -14.91
CA ASP A 379 8.29 0.54 -15.79
C ASP A 379 8.58 -0.94 -15.55
N TYR A 380 9.84 -1.31 -15.28
CA TYR A 380 10.20 -2.68 -14.94
C TYR A 380 9.56 -3.10 -13.61
N LEU A 381 9.64 -2.24 -12.59
CA LEU A 381 8.99 -2.45 -11.30
C LEU A 381 7.48 -2.65 -11.45
N ALA A 382 6.82 -1.74 -12.16
CA ALA A 382 5.37 -1.80 -12.33
C ALA A 382 4.94 -3.06 -13.10
N GLU A 383 5.72 -3.51 -14.07
CA GLU A 383 5.39 -4.70 -14.86
C GLU A 383 5.56 -5.99 -14.08
N PHE A 384 6.67 -6.16 -13.34
CA PHE A 384 6.82 -7.39 -12.54
C PHE A 384 5.83 -7.45 -11.38
N VAL A 385 5.52 -6.30 -10.76
CA VAL A 385 4.49 -6.20 -9.73
C VAL A 385 3.11 -6.56 -10.30
N ARG A 386 2.82 -6.13 -11.53
CA ARG A 386 1.57 -6.51 -12.22
C ARG A 386 1.51 -7.99 -12.54
N GLU A 387 2.61 -8.59 -12.99
CA GLU A 387 2.67 -10.04 -13.25
C GLU A 387 2.49 -10.86 -11.97
N LEU A 388 3.04 -10.40 -10.84
CA LEU A 388 2.84 -11.01 -9.52
C LEU A 388 1.38 -11.04 -9.05
N ARG A 389 0.50 -10.17 -9.59
CA ARG A 389 -0.95 -10.20 -9.31
C ARG A 389 -1.62 -11.52 -9.70
N LYS A 390 -0.97 -12.32 -10.55
CA LYS A 390 -1.47 -13.64 -11.00
C LYS A 390 -1.13 -14.75 -10.00
N GLU A 391 -0.17 -14.54 -9.12
CA GLU A 391 0.24 -15.51 -8.10
C GLU A 391 -0.59 -15.33 -6.83
N GLN A 392 -0.60 -16.34 -5.96
CA GLN A 392 -1.30 -16.31 -4.67
C GLN A 392 -0.48 -17.06 -3.61
N TYR A 393 -0.29 -16.42 -2.47
CA TYR A 393 0.37 -16.92 -1.26
C TYR A 393 -0.52 -16.77 -0.02
N GLY A 394 -1.80 -16.42 -0.19
CA GLY A 394 -2.73 -16.17 0.92
C GLY A 394 -3.00 -17.38 1.83
N ASP A 395 -2.71 -18.60 1.37
CA ASP A 395 -2.78 -19.87 2.09
C ASP A 395 -1.49 -20.25 2.82
N ALA A 396 -0.38 -19.54 2.58
CA ALA A 396 0.91 -19.78 3.25
C ALA A 396 0.80 -19.76 4.78
N LEU A 397 -0.12 -18.94 5.30
CA LEU A 397 -0.47 -18.86 6.72
C LEU A 397 -0.77 -20.23 7.34
N ASP A 398 -1.56 -21.04 6.64
CA ASP A 398 -2.18 -22.25 7.19
C ASP A 398 -1.15 -23.36 7.50
N ARG A 399 0.07 -23.23 6.96
CA ARG A 399 1.19 -24.12 7.25
C ARG A 399 1.62 -24.06 8.72
N TRP A 400 1.69 -22.86 9.29
CA TRP A 400 2.30 -22.65 10.61
C TRP A 400 1.38 -21.97 11.62
N PHE A 401 0.37 -21.24 11.17
CA PHE A 401 -0.50 -20.45 12.04
C PHE A 401 -1.98 -20.64 11.70
N ARG A 402 -2.84 -20.32 12.66
CA ARG A 402 -4.29 -20.17 12.48
C ARG A 402 -4.75 -18.86 13.10
N LEU A 403 -5.74 -18.20 12.52
CA LEU A 403 -6.27 -16.95 13.04
C LEU A 403 -7.18 -17.19 14.27
N GLY A 404 -7.17 -16.24 15.20
CA GLY A 404 -8.01 -16.25 16.39
C GLY A 404 -9.51 -16.16 16.09
N LYS A 405 -10.33 -16.50 17.09
CA LYS A 405 -11.79 -16.63 16.93
C LYS A 405 -12.53 -15.29 16.76
N ASN A 406 -11.90 -14.18 17.13
CA ASN A 406 -12.50 -12.84 17.03
C ASN A 406 -12.42 -12.26 15.61
N LEU A 407 -11.73 -12.91 14.67
CA LEU A 407 -11.70 -12.48 13.29
C LEU A 407 -12.91 -13.06 12.54
N ASN A 408 -13.74 -12.18 11.98
CA ASN A 408 -14.82 -12.62 11.10
C ASN A 408 -14.29 -12.94 9.68
N GLN A 409 -15.13 -13.48 8.80
CA GLN A 409 -14.68 -13.86 7.45
C GLN A 409 -14.06 -12.70 6.65
N ARG A 410 -14.57 -11.48 6.79
CA ARG A 410 -14.01 -10.29 6.11
C ARG A 410 -12.65 -9.90 6.69
N ASP A 411 -12.48 -10.03 8.01
CA ASP A 411 -11.19 -9.81 8.67
C ASP A 411 -10.16 -10.83 8.20
N VAL A 412 -10.53 -12.11 8.12
CA VAL A 412 -9.68 -13.17 7.58
C VAL A 412 -9.26 -12.86 6.14
N ILE A 413 -10.20 -12.46 5.28
CA ILE A 413 -9.90 -12.07 3.89
C ILE A 413 -8.93 -10.88 3.84
N ALA A 414 -9.17 -9.85 4.64
CA ALA A 414 -8.33 -8.65 4.68
C ALA A 414 -6.90 -8.95 5.16
N VAL A 415 -6.75 -9.76 6.20
CA VAL A 415 -5.44 -10.19 6.72
C VAL A 415 -4.71 -11.02 5.66
N ARG A 416 -5.38 -12.02 5.07
CA ARG A 416 -4.79 -12.86 4.02
C ARG A 416 -4.36 -12.06 2.80
N ARG A 417 -5.17 -11.12 2.32
CA ARG A 417 -4.80 -10.25 1.20
C ARG A 417 -3.64 -9.32 1.51
N THR A 418 -3.56 -8.79 2.73
CA THR A 418 -2.44 -7.94 3.15
C THR A 418 -1.15 -8.75 3.23
N MET A 419 -1.23 -9.95 3.79
CA MET A 419 -0.11 -10.90 3.84
C MET A 419 0.32 -11.31 2.42
N ASP A 420 -0.62 -11.67 1.56
CA ASP A 420 -0.37 -12.06 0.15
C ASP A 420 0.43 -10.99 -0.58
N GLY A 421 -0.01 -9.72 -0.50
CA GLY A 421 0.68 -8.61 -1.15
C GLY A 421 2.09 -8.35 -0.61
N LEU A 422 2.27 -8.43 0.70
CA LEU A 422 3.61 -8.28 1.31
C LEU A 422 4.53 -9.44 0.94
N LEU A 423 4.02 -10.68 0.91
CA LEU A 423 4.79 -11.85 0.50
C LEU A 423 5.20 -11.75 -0.97
N LYS A 424 4.31 -11.34 -1.88
CA LYS A 424 4.66 -11.10 -3.30
C LYS A 424 5.76 -10.07 -3.47
N LEU A 425 5.75 -9.01 -2.66
CA LEU A 425 6.78 -7.96 -2.73
C LEU A 425 8.11 -8.45 -2.15
N ILE A 426 8.11 -9.02 -0.95
CA ILE A 426 9.35 -9.33 -0.21
C ILE A 426 9.95 -10.68 -0.57
N TYR A 427 9.10 -11.65 -0.92
CA TYR A 427 9.47 -13.02 -1.26
C TYR A 427 8.78 -13.45 -2.57
N PRO A 428 9.02 -12.76 -3.70
CA PRO A 428 8.43 -13.12 -4.99
C PRO A 428 8.81 -14.55 -5.44
N ASN A 429 9.89 -15.11 -4.89
CA ASN A 429 10.31 -16.50 -5.09
C ASN A 429 9.51 -17.53 -4.26
N GLY A 430 8.69 -17.08 -3.31
CA GLY A 430 7.91 -17.97 -2.41
C GLY A 430 8.74 -18.67 -1.34
N GLU A 431 9.99 -18.25 -1.11
CA GLU A 431 10.88 -18.83 -0.10
C GLU A 431 10.96 -17.87 1.10
N PHE A 432 10.44 -18.30 2.24
CA PHE A 432 10.45 -17.57 3.51
C PHE A 432 10.38 -18.55 4.70
N SER A 433 10.92 -18.14 5.84
CA SER A 433 10.87 -18.90 7.09
C SER A 433 9.54 -18.72 7.84
N LYS A 434 9.35 -19.50 8.92
CA LYS A 434 8.19 -19.36 9.83
C LYS A 434 8.17 -17.99 10.48
N GLU A 435 9.33 -17.51 10.93
CA GLU A 435 9.52 -16.23 11.62
C GLU A 435 9.27 -15.04 10.67
N GLU A 436 9.73 -15.16 9.42
CA GLU A 436 9.48 -14.17 8.37
C GLU A 436 8.00 -14.07 8.01
N LEU A 437 7.29 -15.21 7.95
CA LEU A 437 5.85 -15.21 7.77
C LEU A 437 5.12 -14.60 8.97
N GLU A 438 5.55 -14.92 10.19
CA GLU A 438 4.99 -14.37 11.43
C GLU A 438 5.13 -12.85 11.51
N GLU A 439 6.26 -12.30 11.06
CA GLU A 439 6.49 -10.86 10.96
C GLU A 439 5.47 -10.19 10.02
N VAL A 440 5.26 -10.74 8.83
CA VAL A 440 4.26 -10.25 7.87
C VAL A 440 2.84 -10.37 8.43
N LEU A 441 2.54 -11.48 9.10
CA LEU A 441 1.25 -11.74 9.74
C LEU A 441 0.92 -10.69 10.82
N LYS A 442 1.88 -10.37 11.68
CA LYS A 442 1.71 -9.34 12.73
C LYS A 442 1.33 -7.99 12.12
N ILE A 443 2.02 -7.58 11.06
CA ILE A 443 1.73 -6.32 10.34
C ILE A 443 0.33 -6.37 9.72
N ALA A 444 -0.03 -7.46 9.03
CA ALA A 444 -1.34 -7.62 8.41
C ALA A 444 -2.50 -7.55 9.43
N LEU A 445 -2.34 -8.21 10.58
CA LEU A 445 -3.29 -8.17 11.68
C LEU A 445 -3.43 -6.76 12.27
N GLU A 446 -2.32 -6.06 12.49
CA GLU A 446 -2.32 -4.70 13.01
C GLU A 446 -3.10 -3.75 12.10
N MET A 447 -2.82 -3.79 10.79
CA MET A 447 -3.47 -2.91 9.80
C MET A 447 -4.99 -3.15 9.72
N ARG A 448 -5.44 -4.41 9.76
CA ARG A 448 -6.88 -4.73 9.74
C ARG A 448 -7.54 -4.45 11.10
N ARG A 449 -6.86 -4.72 12.22
CA ARG A 449 -7.35 -4.40 13.56
C ARG A 449 -7.66 -2.91 13.67
N ARG A 450 -6.81 -2.04 13.12
CA ARG A 450 -7.04 -0.58 13.10
C ARG A 450 -8.39 -0.20 12.48
N VAL A 451 -8.79 -0.86 11.38
CA VAL A 451 -10.12 -0.70 10.77
C VAL A 451 -11.22 -1.14 11.74
N LYS A 452 -11.08 -2.32 12.34
CA LYS A 452 -12.08 -2.88 13.27
C LYS A 452 -12.27 -2.04 14.53
N GLU A 453 -11.19 -1.51 15.08
CA GLU A 453 -11.25 -0.63 16.25
C GLU A 453 -12.05 0.65 15.97
N GLN A 454 -12.00 1.18 14.75
CA GLN A 454 -12.85 2.32 14.38
C GLN A 454 -14.31 1.90 14.14
N LEU A 455 -14.54 0.72 13.56
CA LEU A 455 -15.89 0.17 13.39
C LEU A 455 -16.58 -0.07 14.74
N LYS A 456 -15.84 -0.55 15.75
CA LYS A 456 -16.32 -0.66 17.14
C LYS A 456 -16.74 0.68 17.71
N LYS A 457 -16.01 1.75 17.44
CA LYS A 457 -16.38 3.10 17.88
C LYS A 457 -17.65 3.61 17.21
N LEU A 458 -17.83 3.33 15.91
CA LEU A 458 -18.96 3.84 15.12
C LEU A 458 -20.23 2.98 15.27
N GLY A 459 -20.10 1.65 15.20
CA GLY A 459 -21.21 0.67 15.24
C GLY A 459 -21.42 0.00 16.59
N GLY A 460 -20.60 0.28 17.60
CA GLY A 460 -20.77 -0.22 18.97
C GLY A 460 -20.67 -1.74 19.07
N MET A 461 -21.68 -2.36 19.69
CA MET A 461 -21.68 -3.79 20.04
C MET A 461 -21.68 -4.72 18.82
N GLU A 462 -22.02 -4.24 17.61
CA GLU A 462 -21.92 -5.04 16.39
C GLU A 462 -20.47 -5.44 16.05
N PHE A 463 -19.49 -4.65 16.51
CA PHE A 463 -18.07 -4.81 16.18
C PHE A 463 -17.19 -4.99 17.44
N TYR A 464 -17.73 -5.61 18.50
CA TYR A 464 -17.01 -5.77 19.77
C TYR A 464 -15.78 -6.71 19.69
N ASP A 465 -15.76 -7.62 18.71
CA ASP A 465 -14.70 -8.60 18.47
C ASP A 465 -13.45 -7.95 17.82
N VAL A 466 -12.69 -7.18 18.62
CA VAL A 466 -11.48 -6.46 18.16
C VAL A 466 -10.17 -7.10 18.62
N ASN A 467 -10.23 -8.14 19.44
CA ASN A 467 -9.05 -8.82 19.99
C ASN A 467 -8.45 -9.77 18.96
N PHE A 468 -7.75 -9.20 17.98
CA PHE A 468 -7.11 -9.95 16.92
C PHE A 468 -5.92 -10.74 17.46
N SER A 469 -5.88 -12.02 17.13
CA SER A 469 -4.82 -12.94 17.52
C SER A 469 -4.52 -13.94 16.40
N TYR A 470 -3.38 -14.61 16.53
CA TYR A 470 -3.04 -15.81 15.78
C TYR A 470 -2.51 -16.86 16.75
N ILE A 471 -2.61 -18.13 16.36
CA ILE A 471 -2.20 -19.26 17.16
C ILE A 471 -1.16 -20.03 16.36
N ASP A 472 -0.04 -20.35 17.00
CA ASP A 472 0.99 -21.21 16.45
C ASP A 472 0.51 -22.67 16.43
N ASN A 473 0.61 -23.33 15.27
CA ASN A 473 0.12 -24.70 15.11
C ASN A 473 1.01 -25.75 15.79
N GLU A 474 2.26 -25.42 16.11
CA GLU A 474 3.21 -26.32 16.77
C GLU A 474 3.15 -26.17 18.30
N THR A 475 3.13 -24.93 18.81
CA THR A 475 3.14 -24.67 20.27
C THR A 475 1.74 -24.52 20.85
N PHE A 476 0.72 -24.26 20.01
CA PHE A 476 -0.65 -23.89 20.41
C PHE A 476 -0.74 -22.60 21.22
N GLU A 477 0.32 -21.79 21.28
CA GLU A 477 0.29 -20.49 21.93
C GLU A 477 -0.50 -19.47 21.10
N GLU A 478 -1.37 -18.72 21.78
CA GLU A 478 -2.17 -17.65 21.18
C GLU A 478 -1.50 -16.29 21.42
N HIS A 479 -1.19 -15.58 20.35
CA HIS A 479 -0.53 -14.29 20.36
C HIS A 479 -1.49 -13.19 19.90
N TYR A 480 -1.70 -12.18 20.75
CA TYR A 480 -2.57 -11.03 20.45
C TYR A 480 -1.78 -9.88 19.82
N VAL A 481 -2.35 -9.26 18.78
CA VAL A 481 -1.72 -8.14 18.05
C VAL A 481 -2.44 -6.85 18.38
N THR A 482 -1.75 -5.87 18.95
CA THR A 482 -2.29 -4.55 19.36
C THR A 482 -2.01 -3.47 18.32
N VAL A 483 -2.77 -2.37 18.35
CA VAL A 483 -2.47 -1.16 17.55
C VAL A 483 -1.76 -0.10 18.41
N PRO A 484 -0.65 0.53 17.95
CA PRO A 484 0.12 1.49 18.75
C PRO A 484 -0.69 2.68 19.27
N GLU A 485 -1.59 3.21 18.45
CA GLU A 485 -2.33 4.44 18.74
C GLU A 485 -3.46 4.27 19.77
N GLN A 486 -3.94 3.04 19.98
CA GLN A 486 -4.88 2.80 21.09
C GLN A 486 -4.20 2.75 22.45
N GLY A 487 -2.88 2.90 22.49
CA GLY A 487 -2.10 2.91 23.70
C GLY A 487 -2.12 1.56 24.40
N GLY A 488 -0.94 0.96 24.54
CA GLY A 488 -0.60 0.23 25.78
C GLY A 488 -0.50 1.19 26.99
N GLY A 489 -1.41 2.17 27.10
CA GLY A 489 -1.26 3.39 27.90
C GLY A 489 -2.42 3.69 28.84
N LYS A 490 -3.26 2.69 29.12
CA LYS A 490 -4.10 2.71 30.32
C LYS A 490 -3.35 1.93 31.40
N LEU A 491 -3.40 2.42 32.65
CA LEU A 491 -2.88 1.67 33.80
C LEU A 491 -3.55 0.29 33.92
N ILE A 492 -4.76 0.15 33.37
CA ILE A 492 -5.50 -1.11 33.27
C ILE A 492 -5.66 -1.44 31.79
N PRO A 493 -5.06 -2.53 31.27
CA PRO A 493 -5.27 -2.98 29.90
C PRO A 493 -6.76 -3.24 29.63
N GLU A 494 -7.24 -2.91 28.42
CA GLU A 494 -8.60 -3.30 28.01
C GLU A 494 -8.63 -4.78 27.62
N GLY A 495 -9.63 -5.52 28.13
CA GLY A 495 -9.81 -6.95 27.86
C GLY A 495 -9.87 -7.79 29.14
N ILE A 496 -9.95 -9.12 28.96
CA ILE A 496 -9.87 -10.05 30.09
C ILE A 496 -8.39 -10.18 30.46
N CYS A 497 -8.06 -9.82 31.70
CA CYS A 497 -6.70 -9.99 32.22
C CYS A 497 -6.34 -11.48 32.31
N ASN A 498 -5.05 -11.81 32.24
CA ASN A 498 -4.59 -13.17 32.46
C ASN A 498 -5.10 -13.67 33.83
N PRO A 499 -5.49 -14.96 33.95
CA PRO A 499 -5.90 -15.53 35.23
C PRO A 499 -4.87 -15.23 36.34
N GLY A 500 -5.34 -14.62 37.44
CA GLY A 500 -4.48 -14.20 38.55
C GLY A 500 -4.05 -12.73 38.53
N GLN A 501 -4.40 -11.96 37.49
CA GLN A 501 -4.15 -10.51 37.43
C GLN A 501 -5.44 -9.71 37.72
N VAL A 502 -5.35 -8.78 38.68
CA VAL A 502 -6.44 -7.86 39.03
C VAL A 502 -5.87 -6.45 39.20
N PHE A 503 -6.62 -5.45 38.77
CA PHE A 503 -6.28 -4.05 38.96
C PHE A 503 -7.22 -3.39 39.97
N THR A 504 -6.68 -2.55 40.84
CA THR A 504 -7.45 -1.84 41.87
C THR A 504 -6.97 -0.39 42.01
N VAL A 505 -7.80 0.45 42.63
CA VAL A 505 -7.50 1.86 42.89
C VAL A 505 -7.44 2.06 44.40
N SER A 506 -6.33 2.59 44.90
CA SER A 506 -6.12 2.84 46.33
C SER A 506 -5.31 4.11 46.56
N ARG A 507 -5.19 4.58 47.80
CA ARG A 507 -4.30 5.68 48.16
C ARG A 507 -2.88 5.16 48.39
N GLY A 508 -1.89 5.78 47.75
CA GLY A 508 -0.47 5.52 47.95
C GLY A 508 0.06 6.20 49.23
N LYS A 509 1.36 6.04 49.51
CA LYS A 509 2.00 6.57 50.73
C LYS A 509 1.97 8.10 50.81
N SER A 510 1.99 8.77 49.66
CA SER A 510 1.84 10.22 49.56
C SER A 510 0.41 10.72 49.77
N GLY A 511 -0.56 9.81 49.98
CA GLY A 511 -2.00 10.13 50.12
C GLY A 511 -2.71 10.36 48.79
N MET A 512 -1.98 10.39 47.67
CA MET A 512 -2.54 10.48 46.32
C MET A 512 -3.19 9.15 45.89
N ILE A 513 -4.22 9.23 45.06
CA ILE A 513 -4.91 8.07 44.51
C ILE A 513 -4.06 7.49 43.37
N GLY A 514 -3.74 6.19 43.45
CA GLY A 514 -2.95 5.45 42.48
C GLY A 514 -3.64 4.15 42.03
N VAL A 515 -3.24 3.65 40.86
CA VAL A 515 -3.66 2.35 40.33
C VAL A 515 -2.60 1.29 40.66
N PHE A 516 -3.06 0.18 41.24
CA PHE A 516 -2.22 -0.93 41.65
C PHE A 516 -2.59 -2.18 40.87
N ARG A 517 -1.58 -2.88 40.36
CA ARG A 517 -1.72 -4.21 39.76
C ARG A 517 -1.38 -5.27 40.82
N LEU A 518 -2.31 -6.19 41.06
CA LEU A 518 -2.12 -7.37 41.88
C LEU A 518 -1.96 -8.57 40.96
N GLU A 519 -0.84 -9.24 41.07
CA GLU A 519 -0.55 -10.46 40.32
C GLU A 519 -0.34 -11.62 41.29
N SER A 520 -1.22 -12.62 41.20
CA SER A 520 -1.20 -13.80 42.07
C SER A 520 -0.63 -14.99 41.31
N GLN A 521 0.35 -15.65 41.93
CA GLN A 521 0.87 -16.94 41.51
C GLN A 521 0.57 -17.98 42.59
N MET A 522 0.25 -19.19 42.14
CA MET A 522 -0.11 -20.30 43.02
C MET A 522 0.80 -21.48 42.72
N LEU A 523 1.51 -21.97 43.75
CA LEU A 523 2.44 -23.08 43.65
C LEU A 523 1.99 -24.21 44.60
N PRO A 524 2.28 -25.48 44.30
CA PRO A 524 2.14 -26.55 45.29
C PRO A 524 2.98 -26.23 46.54
N GLY A 525 2.42 -26.38 47.73
CA GLY A 525 3.10 -25.99 48.96
C GLY A 525 2.33 -26.29 50.24
N ASN A 526 2.68 -25.63 51.34
CA ASN A 526 2.14 -25.90 52.68
C ASN A 526 1.22 -24.78 53.20
N GLY A 527 0.61 -24.00 52.31
CA GLY A 527 -0.34 -22.94 52.68
C GLY A 527 0.31 -21.62 53.08
N LYS A 528 1.55 -21.39 52.60
CA LYS A 528 2.32 -20.17 52.81
C LYS A 528 1.73 -19.03 51.99
N PHE A 529 1.81 -17.82 52.54
CA PHE A 529 1.38 -16.59 51.86
C PHE A 529 2.52 -15.58 51.85
N ASP A 530 3.00 -15.23 50.66
CA ASP A 530 4.07 -14.26 50.46
C ASP A 530 3.55 -13.02 49.73
N ARG A 531 3.99 -11.85 50.20
CA ARG A 531 3.63 -10.53 49.65
C ARG A 531 4.88 -9.83 49.14
N THR A 532 4.84 -9.35 47.91
CA THR A 532 5.95 -8.58 47.30
C THR A 532 5.44 -7.22 46.80
N GLY A 533 6.33 -6.23 46.71
CA GLY A 533 5.99 -4.90 46.17
C GLY A 533 5.40 -3.87 47.15
N ILE A 534 4.83 -4.28 48.29
CA ILE A 534 4.33 -3.34 49.34
C ILE A 534 5.40 -2.82 50.32
N GLY A 535 6.67 -3.22 50.18
CA GLY A 535 7.78 -2.76 51.03
C GLY A 535 7.55 -3.02 52.52
N SER A 536 8.00 -2.11 53.39
CA SER A 536 7.87 -2.17 54.86
C SER A 536 6.58 -1.54 55.42
N ASP A 537 5.58 -1.30 54.58
CA ASP A 537 4.32 -0.68 54.99
C ASP A 537 3.51 -1.63 55.89
N ARG A 538 3.28 -1.23 57.15
CA ARG A 538 2.63 -2.08 58.15
C ARG A 538 1.15 -2.31 57.83
N ASP A 539 0.43 -1.25 57.49
CA ASP A 539 -1.02 -1.29 57.32
C ASP A 539 -1.40 -2.06 56.04
N ALA A 540 -0.64 -1.88 54.96
CA ALA A 540 -0.81 -2.66 53.73
C ALA A 540 -0.52 -4.16 53.94
N ARG A 541 0.51 -4.49 54.72
CA ARG A 541 0.84 -5.89 55.08
C ARG A 541 -0.23 -6.53 55.94
N GLU A 542 -0.76 -5.79 56.92
CA GLU A 542 -1.81 -6.29 57.82
C GLU A 542 -3.13 -6.50 57.07
N SER A 543 -3.54 -5.53 56.24
CA SER A 543 -4.74 -5.63 55.41
C SER A 543 -4.69 -6.84 54.47
N SER A 544 -3.54 -7.05 53.83
CA SER A 544 -3.29 -8.20 52.96
C SER A 544 -3.27 -9.54 53.73
N SER A 545 -2.95 -9.55 55.03
CA SER A 545 -3.07 -10.73 55.93
C SER A 545 -4.50 -11.03 56.27
N THR A 546 -5.24 -10.01 56.63
CA THR A 546 -6.67 -10.14 56.95
C THR A 546 -7.44 -10.67 55.75
N ALA A 547 -7.16 -10.17 54.54
CA ALA A 547 -7.78 -10.66 53.31
C ALA A 547 -7.50 -12.16 53.05
N PHE A 548 -6.25 -12.60 53.23
CA PHE A 548 -5.89 -14.00 53.04
C PHE A 548 -6.49 -14.91 54.14
N ASN A 549 -6.53 -14.45 55.39
CA ASN A 549 -7.19 -15.17 56.47
C ASN A 549 -8.70 -15.30 56.24
N PHE A 550 -9.33 -14.27 55.70
CA PHE A 550 -10.73 -14.32 55.30
C PHE A 550 -10.96 -15.37 54.19
N LEU A 551 -10.07 -15.43 53.20
CA LEU A 551 -10.09 -16.47 52.17
C LEU A 551 -9.89 -17.86 52.79
N LYS A 552 -8.97 -18.04 53.74
CA LYS A 552 -8.78 -19.31 54.46
C LYS A 552 -10.06 -19.77 55.17
N ALA A 553 -10.76 -18.85 55.83
CA ALA A 553 -11.98 -19.16 56.57
C ALA A 553 -13.20 -19.44 55.66
N ASN A 554 -13.25 -18.82 54.47
CA ASN A 554 -14.46 -18.81 53.64
C ASN A 554 -14.28 -19.45 52.25
N GLY A 555 -13.07 -19.83 51.85
CA GLY A 555 -12.76 -20.31 50.50
C GLY A 555 -13.61 -21.51 50.06
N ASN A 556 -13.88 -22.44 50.96
CA ASN A 556 -14.75 -23.60 50.71
C ASN A 556 -16.20 -23.24 50.38
N ARG A 557 -16.68 -22.06 50.80
CA ARG A 557 -18.01 -21.56 50.43
C ARG A 557 -18.06 -21.00 49.02
N ILE A 558 -16.91 -20.61 48.47
CA ILE A 558 -16.77 -20.07 47.11
C ILE A 558 -16.57 -21.22 46.12
N SER A 559 -15.64 -22.13 46.41
CA SER A 559 -15.41 -23.34 45.63
C SER A 559 -14.68 -24.40 46.45
N GLY A 560 -15.15 -25.65 46.36
CA GLY A 560 -14.47 -26.80 46.98
C GLY A 560 -13.12 -27.14 46.36
N SER A 561 -12.73 -26.52 45.24
CA SER A 561 -11.42 -26.69 44.61
C SER A 561 -10.34 -25.74 45.15
N ILE A 562 -10.71 -24.74 45.98
CA ILE A 562 -9.77 -23.80 46.57
C ILE A 562 -9.08 -24.48 47.76
N SER A 563 -7.77 -24.69 47.65
CA SER A 563 -6.95 -25.21 48.75
C SER A 563 -5.99 -24.14 49.25
N THR A 564 -6.12 -23.77 50.52
CA THR A 564 -5.24 -22.79 51.19
C THR A 564 -4.23 -23.45 52.13
N THR A 565 -4.21 -24.78 52.19
CA THR A 565 -3.32 -25.59 53.02
C THR A 565 -2.30 -26.38 52.20
N THR A 566 -2.63 -26.73 50.95
CA THR A 566 -1.75 -27.51 50.05
C THR A 566 -1.14 -26.68 48.92
N LYS A 567 -1.35 -25.37 48.95
CA LYS A 567 -0.86 -24.44 47.92
C LYS A 567 -0.35 -23.16 48.56
N ASP A 568 0.79 -22.71 48.08
CA ASP A 568 1.39 -21.45 48.45
C ASP A 568 0.90 -20.36 47.49
N TYR A 569 0.62 -19.19 48.03
CA TYR A 569 0.11 -18.03 47.30
C TYR A 569 1.12 -16.90 47.39
N ILE A 570 1.60 -16.44 46.25
CA ILE A 570 2.50 -15.31 46.13
C ILE A 570 1.73 -14.19 45.44
N ILE A 571 1.56 -13.05 46.10
CA ILE A 571 0.93 -11.87 45.50
C ILE A 571 1.96 -10.76 45.38
N ASN A 572 2.16 -10.29 44.15
CA ASN A 572 2.94 -9.10 43.85
C ASN A 572 2.01 -7.90 43.71
N TYR A 573 2.32 -6.82 44.44
CA TYR A 573 1.58 -5.57 44.43
C TYR A 573 2.45 -4.51 43.76
N GLN A 574 2.08 -4.10 42.56
CA GLN A 574 2.84 -3.12 41.80
C GLN A 574 2.06 -1.80 41.70
N ASP A 575 2.67 -0.72 42.16
CA ASP A 575 2.22 0.63 41.84
C ASP A 575 2.62 0.94 40.39
N LEU A 576 1.62 1.19 39.55
CA LEU A 576 1.82 1.46 38.14
C LEU A 576 2.20 2.93 37.84
N GLN A 577 2.14 3.78 38.86
CA GLN A 577 2.39 5.22 38.76
C GLN A 577 3.54 5.70 39.66
N GLY A 578 4.01 4.87 40.60
CA GLY A 578 5.18 5.14 41.44
C GLY A 578 4.97 6.28 42.46
N ILE A 579 3.81 6.29 43.13
CA ILE A 579 3.25 7.41 43.90
C ILE A 579 3.58 7.37 45.41
#